data_AF-A0A146VWB8-F1
#
_entry.id   AF-A0A146VWB8-F1
#
_cell.length_a   1.000
_cell.length_b   1.000
_cell.length_c   1.000
_cell.angle_alpha   90.00
_cell.angle_beta   90.00
_cell.angle_gamma   90.00
#
_symmetry.space_group_name_H-M   'P 1'
#
loop_
_entity.id
_entity.type
_entity.pdbx_description
1 polymer ?
#
loop_
_entity_poly.entity_id
_entity_poly.type
_entity_poly.pdbx_seq_one_letter_code
_entity_poly.pdbx_strand_id
1 'polypeptide(L)'
;MIPWLALLMSYYCLIGVAAENTQLEKIERCQTRCSQGLSCKSRPEFWFAPVCQDAPTGLTSNTVFHNVSISTVMRCEEKQKCTLHLRIQTVVDLMDSIHGVSICTNSAGMMTNCQTIHFNKASRRLMSGLPVKIENDCTEVSPNQQLQVTVKTVPSYCGISWSSMYHAPGCINKDLRKNVPECITGTLSYTENPEKKKLTVNVSDMLQDHDYHLRLCHKDFICTGMGAHTLLKKEQPSKTAVLPYSRPLPCLCIEGWSAVMDAPRVQVCPFKDRLEELWFGITFDPLEEALIWEPACPVTAVAGLCEKKEGGDCVDLPDSLQNISREKIMFAKVDPQPQLCMKFTVGSQSWIRCPFADGIKVWDVIVSKRHGQEELQILSQVTARFSVGPWVTSADSPLGQMTDMTFLEVEKHKPIELDLKGRQCNFCQQVKRIDVKYAATVVRCTKLCMSKLSSPASYASTGIIIPAAACISCIIVITLVLWLLLMVFRRRKEKRRGVCLSEKPTDTEISEVQSHRSARGRVLMPDPLKCGNNEKANLLLN
;
A
#
# COMPACT_ATOMS: atom_id res chain seq x y z
N MET A 1 -3.68 13.52 -43.72
CA MET A 1 -3.64 13.38 -42.24
C MET A 1 -4.63 14.31 -41.52
N ILE A 2 -5.86 14.46 -42.03
CA ILE A 2 -6.94 15.25 -41.42
C ILE A 2 -8.25 14.44 -41.20
N PRO A 3 -8.53 13.26 -41.81
CA PRO A 3 -9.83 12.62 -41.61
C PRO A 3 -9.93 11.76 -40.33
N TRP A 4 -8.81 11.47 -39.65
CA TRP A 4 -8.80 10.64 -38.43
C TRP A 4 -9.18 11.41 -37.16
N LEU A 5 -8.87 12.71 -37.09
CA LEU A 5 -9.24 13.55 -35.95
C LEU A 5 -10.76 13.82 -35.89
N ALA A 6 -11.43 13.91 -37.05
CA ALA A 6 -12.87 14.09 -37.10
C ALA A 6 -13.65 12.85 -36.63
N LEU A 7 -13.14 11.64 -36.90
CA LEU A 7 -13.73 10.37 -36.44
C LEU A 7 -13.54 10.16 -34.94
N LEU A 8 -12.40 10.55 -34.37
CA LEU A 8 -12.19 10.53 -32.92
C LEU A 8 -13.11 11.52 -32.19
N MET A 9 -13.31 12.73 -32.73
CA MET A 9 -14.21 13.71 -32.13
C MET A 9 -15.70 13.33 -32.25
N SER A 10 -16.09 12.57 -33.28
CA SER A 10 -17.46 12.04 -33.39
C SER A 10 -17.71 10.86 -32.43
N TYR A 11 -16.68 10.03 -32.18
CA TYR A 11 -16.76 8.94 -31.20
C TYR A 11 -16.87 9.45 -29.76
N TYR A 12 -16.20 10.56 -29.42
CA TYR A 12 -16.32 11.18 -28.09
C TYR A 12 -17.65 11.91 -27.87
N CYS A 13 -18.37 12.31 -28.92
CA CYS A 13 -19.72 12.91 -28.79
C CYS A 13 -20.85 11.87 -28.64
N LEU A 14 -20.61 10.60 -28.96
CA LEU A 14 -21.60 9.51 -28.82
C LEU A 14 -21.58 8.83 -27.43
N ILE A 15 -20.64 9.20 -26.57
CA ILE A 15 -20.60 8.82 -25.14
C ILE A 15 -20.89 10.07 -24.28
N GLY A 16 -21.83 10.89 -24.74
CA GLY A 16 -22.57 11.77 -23.85
C GLY A 16 -23.41 10.91 -22.92
N VAL A 17 -22.77 10.31 -21.90
CA VAL A 17 -23.46 9.91 -20.67
C VAL A 17 -24.18 11.17 -20.25
N ALA A 18 -25.51 11.16 -20.39
CA ALA A 18 -26.35 12.20 -19.83
C ALA A 18 -25.83 12.41 -18.41
N ALA A 19 -25.29 13.60 -18.14
CA ALA A 19 -24.96 14.00 -16.79
C ALA A 19 -26.30 14.06 -16.06
N GLU A 20 -26.72 12.90 -15.55
CA GLU A 20 -27.88 12.74 -14.70
C GLU A 20 -27.62 13.72 -13.57
N ASN A 21 -28.50 14.72 -13.43
CA ASN A 21 -28.36 15.75 -12.41
C ASN A 21 -28.27 15.07 -11.05
N THR A 22 -27.03 14.85 -10.58
CA THR A 22 -26.74 14.14 -9.31
C THR A 22 -27.18 14.91 -8.07
N GLN A 23 -27.74 16.11 -8.27
CA GLN A 23 -28.20 17.01 -7.25
C GLN A 23 -29.68 16.76 -6.98
N LEU A 24 -30.01 16.48 -5.72
CA LEU A 24 -31.40 16.29 -5.32
C LEU A 24 -32.10 17.65 -5.25
N GLU A 25 -33.39 17.64 -5.58
CA GLU A 25 -34.22 18.82 -5.43
C GLU A 25 -34.32 19.20 -3.94
N LYS A 26 -34.19 20.49 -3.65
CA LYS A 26 -34.26 21.02 -2.29
C LYS A 26 -35.61 21.68 -2.05
N ILE A 27 -36.22 21.35 -0.91
CA ILE A 27 -37.46 21.97 -0.42
C ILE A 27 -37.16 22.81 0.81
N GLU A 28 -37.78 23.99 0.90
CA GLU A 28 -37.67 24.84 2.09
C GLU A 28 -38.52 24.30 3.25
N ARG A 29 -39.73 23.87 2.92
CA ARG A 29 -40.70 23.31 3.87
C ARG A 29 -41.48 22.19 3.19
N CYS A 30 -41.76 21.16 3.97
CA CYS A 30 -42.66 20.11 3.56
C CYS A 30 -44.10 20.65 3.54
N GLN A 31 -44.86 20.28 2.52
CA GLN A 31 -46.22 20.74 2.31
C GLN A 31 -47.03 19.73 1.48
N THR A 32 -48.32 19.69 1.76
CA THR A 32 -49.28 18.99 0.90
C THR A 32 -49.86 20.00 -0.09
N ARG A 33 -49.76 19.72 -1.39
CA ARG A 33 -50.32 20.53 -2.47
C ARG A 33 -51.45 19.80 -3.15
N CYS A 34 -52.53 20.50 -3.41
CA CYS A 34 -53.68 20.01 -4.17
C CYS A 34 -53.95 20.93 -5.36
N SER A 35 -54.59 20.40 -6.40
CA SER A 35 -54.96 21.15 -7.59
C SER A 35 -55.73 22.43 -7.26
N GLN A 36 -55.59 23.46 -8.09
CA GLN A 36 -56.32 24.71 -7.95
C GLN A 36 -57.83 24.45 -7.89
N GLY A 37 -58.51 25.06 -6.92
CA GLY A 37 -59.94 24.84 -6.65
C GLY A 37 -60.24 23.70 -5.66
N LEU A 38 -59.28 22.82 -5.36
CA LEU A 38 -59.43 21.77 -4.36
C LEU A 38 -58.83 22.19 -3.01
N SER A 39 -59.68 22.48 -2.03
CA SER A 39 -59.24 22.76 -0.67
C SER A 39 -59.01 21.46 0.08
N CYS A 40 -57.77 21.23 0.51
CA CYS A 40 -57.38 20.02 1.22
C CYS A 40 -56.65 20.31 2.54
N LYS A 41 -56.76 19.40 3.50
CA LYS A 41 -56.06 19.46 4.79
C LYS A 41 -55.41 18.11 5.07
N SER A 42 -54.14 18.15 5.41
CA SER A 42 -53.35 16.97 5.75
C SER A 42 -53.38 16.72 7.25
N ARG A 43 -53.55 15.47 7.66
CA ARG A 43 -53.48 15.01 9.05
C ARG A 43 -52.72 13.68 9.11
N PRO A 44 -51.82 13.50 10.08
CA PRO A 44 -51.24 12.19 10.33
C PRO A 44 -52.34 11.25 10.84
N GLU A 45 -52.37 10.04 10.28
CA GLU A 45 -53.32 9.01 10.71
C GLU A 45 -52.61 8.11 11.72
N PHE A 46 -52.90 8.33 13.00
CA PHE A 46 -52.37 7.50 14.08
C PHE A 46 -53.37 6.40 14.43
N TRP A 47 -52.95 5.17 14.13
CA TRP A 47 -53.43 3.91 14.70
C TRP A 47 -54.78 3.39 14.20
N PHE A 48 -54.72 2.12 13.75
CA PHE A 48 -55.76 1.28 13.15
C PHE A 48 -56.25 1.75 11.77
N ALA A 49 -55.75 1.10 10.72
CA ALA A 49 -56.35 1.23 9.40
C ALA A 49 -57.82 0.77 9.50
N PRO A 50 -58.82 1.64 9.24
CA PRO A 50 -60.21 1.24 9.29
C PRO A 50 -60.45 0.10 8.28
N VAL A 51 -61.35 -0.82 8.63
CA VAL A 51 -61.78 -1.90 7.74
C VAL A 51 -62.23 -1.29 6.41
N CYS A 52 -61.74 -1.85 5.31
CA CYS A 52 -62.10 -1.34 4.00
C CYS A 52 -63.61 -1.48 3.76
N GLN A 53 -64.19 -0.51 3.06
CA GLN A 53 -65.60 -0.49 2.70
C GLN A 53 -65.78 -1.04 1.27
N ASP A 54 -66.97 -1.53 0.97
CA ASP A 54 -67.32 -1.91 -0.40
C ASP A 54 -67.32 -0.69 -1.32
N ALA A 55 -66.70 -0.83 -2.48
CA ALA A 55 -66.58 0.24 -3.45
C ALA A 55 -67.94 0.55 -4.12
N PRO A 56 -68.27 1.83 -4.37
CA PRO A 56 -69.39 2.18 -5.23
C PRO A 56 -69.22 1.58 -6.64
N THR A 57 -70.32 1.24 -7.29
CA THR A 57 -70.34 0.56 -8.59
C THR A 57 -69.52 1.32 -9.63
N GLY A 58 -68.51 0.67 -10.22
CA GLY A 58 -67.68 1.22 -11.29
C GLY A 58 -66.33 1.81 -10.87
N LEU A 59 -65.98 1.87 -9.58
CA LEU A 59 -64.63 2.24 -9.16
C LEU A 59 -63.66 1.05 -9.24
N THR A 60 -62.54 1.22 -9.93
CA THR A 60 -61.40 0.29 -9.89
C THR A 60 -60.11 1.03 -9.57
N SER A 61 -59.08 0.35 -9.05
CA SER A 61 -57.83 1.03 -8.67
C SER A 61 -57.14 1.73 -9.85
N ASN A 62 -57.14 1.09 -11.03
CA ASN A 62 -56.51 1.63 -12.24
C ASN A 62 -57.28 2.81 -12.84
N THR A 63 -58.54 3.02 -12.44
CA THR A 63 -59.33 4.17 -12.87
C THR A 63 -59.28 5.31 -11.86
N VAL A 64 -58.87 5.06 -10.61
CA VAL A 64 -58.86 6.09 -9.56
C VAL A 64 -57.50 6.78 -9.45
N PHE A 65 -56.40 6.02 -9.46
CA PHE A 65 -55.05 6.56 -9.29
C PHE A 65 -54.27 6.52 -10.60
N HIS A 66 -53.88 7.70 -11.08
CA HIS A 66 -53.13 7.87 -12.32
C HIS A 66 -51.80 8.57 -12.06
N ASN A 67 -50.80 8.24 -12.89
CA ASN A 67 -49.50 8.91 -12.92
C ASN A 67 -48.87 9.06 -11.52
N VAL A 68 -48.92 7.99 -10.72
CA VAL A 68 -48.28 7.99 -9.40
C VAL A 68 -46.77 8.01 -9.57
N SER A 69 -46.13 9.08 -9.11
CA SER A 69 -44.67 9.21 -9.12
C SER A 69 -44.14 9.37 -7.69
N ILE A 70 -42.97 8.76 -7.46
CA ILE A 70 -42.25 8.82 -6.20
C ILE A 70 -40.84 9.34 -6.49
N SER A 71 -40.43 10.38 -5.79
CA SER A 71 -39.07 10.90 -5.84
C SER A 71 -38.56 11.26 -4.45
N THR A 72 -37.23 11.35 -4.29
CA THR A 72 -36.61 11.81 -3.06
C THR A 72 -36.21 13.27 -3.21
N VAL A 73 -36.57 14.07 -2.22
CA VAL A 73 -36.17 15.47 -2.10
C VAL A 73 -35.44 15.68 -0.78
N MET A 74 -34.72 16.79 -0.68
CA MET A 74 -33.92 17.11 0.49
C MET A 74 -34.44 18.38 1.16
N ARG A 75 -34.63 18.34 2.48
CA ARG A 75 -34.91 19.52 3.28
C ARG A 75 -33.68 19.88 4.09
N CYS A 76 -33.21 21.10 3.97
CA CYS A 76 -32.01 21.57 4.67
C CYS A 76 -32.37 22.70 5.62
N GLU A 77 -32.10 22.51 6.91
CA GLU A 77 -32.23 23.58 7.89
C GLU A 77 -30.98 24.46 7.89
N GLU A 78 -29.81 23.83 7.84
CA GLU A 78 -28.52 24.47 7.73
C GLU A 78 -27.61 23.68 6.79
N LYS A 79 -26.40 24.20 6.53
CA LYS A 79 -25.37 23.46 5.82
C LYS A 79 -25.05 22.17 6.59
N GLN A 80 -24.94 21.04 5.89
CA GLN A 80 -24.71 19.71 6.49
C GLN A 80 -25.81 19.21 7.45
N LYS A 81 -26.95 19.91 7.57
CA LYS A 81 -28.09 19.50 8.40
C LYS A 81 -29.33 19.34 7.54
N CYS A 82 -29.24 18.40 6.60
CA CYS A 82 -30.33 18.06 5.70
C CYS A 82 -30.91 16.68 5.98
N THR A 83 -32.23 16.57 5.86
CA THR A 83 -33.00 15.32 5.95
C THR A 83 -33.59 14.98 4.59
N LEU A 84 -33.82 13.68 4.35
CA LEU A 84 -34.44 13.21 3.11
C LEU A 84 -35.93 13.03 3.32
N HIS A 85 -36.69 13.47 2.32
CA HIS A 85 -38.14 13.38 2.30
C HIS A 85 -38.58 12.73 1.00
N LEU A 86 -39.64 11.94 1.10
CA LEU A 86 -40.28 11.32 -0.03
C LEU A 86 -41.36 12.25 -0.57
N ARG A 87 -41.25 12.61 -1.85
CA ARG A 87 -42.31 13.28 -2.59
C ARG A 87 -43.13 12.23 -3.34
N ILE A 88 -44.40 12.13 -2.97
CA ILE A 88 -45.39 11.31 -3.66
C ILE A 88 -46.33 12.25 -4.38
N GLN A 89 -46.45 12.06 -5.70
CA GLN A 89 -47.41 12.76 -6.52
C GLN A 89 -48.37 11.76 -7.15
N THR A 90 -49.67 12.05 -7.14
CA THR A 90 -50.69 11.24 -7.79
C THR A 90 -51.73 12.13 -8.44
N VAL A 91 -52.28 11.69 -9.56
CA VAL A 91 -53.52 12.24 -10.12
C VAL A 91 -54.66 11.33 -9.70
N VAL A 92 -55.76 11.91 -9.26
CA VAL A 92 -56.93 11.16 -8.78
C VAL A 92 -58.16 11.59 -9.54
N ASP A 93 -58.89 10.63 -10.11
CA ASP A 93 -60.19 10.90 -10.72
C ASP A 93 -61.22 11.08 -9.60
N LEU A 94 -61.57 12.34 -9.30
CA LEU A 94 -62.33 12.67 -8.11
C LEU A 94 -63.81 12.33 -8.29
N MET A 95 -64.37 11.55 -7.36
CA MET A 95 -65.80 11.26 -7.26
C MET A 95 -66.34 11.80 -5.94
N ASP A 96 -67.65 12.09 -5.86
CA ASP A 96 -68.26 12.59 -4.62
C ASP A 96 -68.15 11.59 -3.44
N SER A 97 -67.96 10.29 -3.73
CA SER A 97 -67.66 9.25 -2.74
C SER A 97 -66.24 9.31 -2.17
N ILE A 98 -65.29 9.96 -2.85
CA ILE A 98 -63.89 10.07 -2.42
C ILE A 98 -63.72 11.35 -1.60
N HIS A 99 -63.57 11.20 -0.29
CA HIS A 99 -63.44 12.29 0.67
C HIS A 99 -61.99 12.74 0.86
N GLY A 100 -61.03 11.98 0.33
CA GLY A 100 -59.61 12.24 0.52
C GLY A 100 -58.74 11.10 -0.01
N VAL A 101 -57.44 11.23 0.26
CA VAL A 101 -56.41 10.23 -0.08
C VAL A 101 -55.52 10.00 1.13
N SER A 102 -55.20 8.74 1.42
CA SER A 102 -54.24 8.35 2.45
C SER A 102 -52.99 7.79 1.79
N ILE A 103 -51.83 8.32 2.16
CA ILE A 103 -50.52 7.88 1.69
C ILE A 103 -49.80 7.23 2.85
N CYS A 104 -49.50 5.94 2.72
CA CYS A 104 -48.85 5.14 3.75
C CYS A 104 -47.48 4.65 3.27
N THR A 105 -46.49 4.74 4.14
CA THR A 105 -45.18 4.11 3.95
C THR A 105 -44.96 3.03 4.99
N ASN A 106 -44.47 1.88 4.53
CA ASN A 106 -44.15 0.74 5.36
C ASN A 106 -42.72 0.29 5.08
N SER A 107 -41.93 0.06 6.12
CA SER A 107 -40.56 -0.46 6.00
C SER A 107 -40.31 -1.52 7.07
N ALA A 108 -39.44 -2.48 6.77
CA ALA A 108 -39.17 -3.60 7.67
C ALA A 108 -38.67 -3.09 9.03
N GLY A 109 -39.34 -3.50 10.12
CA GLY A 109 -38.96 -3.13 11.49
C GLY A 109 -39.45 -1.76 11.96
N MET A 110 -40.15 -0.98 11.13
CA MET A 110 -40.78 0.29 11.52
C MET A 110 -42.31 0.20 11.50
N MET A 111 -42.96 1.05 12.30
CA MET A 111 -44.41 1.20 12.23
C MET A 111 -44.82 1.87 10.92
N THR A 112 -45.93 1.43 10.33
CA THR A 112 -46.52 2.07 9.15
C THR A 112 -46.83 3.54 9.46
N ASN A 113 -46.33 4.44 8.62
CA ASN A 113 -46.58 5.88 8.72
C ASN A 113 -47.57 6.30 7.64
N CYS A 114 -48.76 6.77 8.03
CA CYS A 114 -49.81 7.17 7.10
C CYS A 114 -50.15 8.66 7.27
N GLN A 115 -50.26 9.34 6.14
CA GLN A 115 -50.67 10.73 6.06
C GLN A 115 -51.93 10.85 5.22
N THR A 116 -52.99 11.35 5.86
CA THR A 116 -54.32 11.43 5.26
C THR A 116 -54.67 12.86 4.88
N ILE A 117 -55.01 13.04 3.61
CA ILE A 117 -55.31 14.30 2.97
C ILE A 117 -56.82 14.34 2.73
N HIS A 118 -57.54 15.10 3.55
CA HIS A 118 -58.98 15.27 3.43
C HIS A 118 -59.33 16.43 2.51
N PHE A 119 -60.36 16.23 1.67
CA PHE A 119 -60.93 17.26 0.81
C PHE A 119 -62.13 17.92 1.48
N ASN A 120 -62.24 19.23 1.37
CA ASN A 120 -63.43 19.94 1.81
C ASN A 120 -64.63 19.56 0.93
N LYS A 121 -65.80 19.35 1.54
CA LYS A 121 -67.04 18.94 0.86
C LYS A 121 -67.45 19.90 -0.26
N ALA A 122 -67.28 21.20 -0.07
CA ALA A 122 -67.63 22.21 -1.08
C ALA A 122 -66.75 22.09 -2.33
N SER A 123 -65.42 22.03 -2.16
CA SER A 123 -64.49 21.87 -3.29
C SER A 123 -64.58 20.50 -3.93
N ARG A 124 -64.86 19.44 -3.15
CA ARG A 124 -65.06 18.09 -3.68
C ARG A 124 -66.22 18.02 -4.67
N ARG A 125 -67.37 18.62 -4.32
CA ARG A 125 -68.54 18.67 -5.20
C ARG A 125 -68.28 19.47 -6.47
N LEU A 126 -67.57 20.58 -6.35
CA LEU A 126 -67.20 21.43 -7.49
C LEU A 126 -66.28 20.71 -8.48
N MET A 127 -65.35 19.90 -7.96
CA MET A 127 -64.33 19.21 -8.75
C MET A 127 -64.70 17.76 -9.09
N SER A 128 -65.92 17.31 -8.77
CA SER A 128 -66.36 15.94 -9.02
C SER A 128 -66.40 15.65 -10.53
N GLY A 129 -65.82 14.53 -10.95
CA GLY A 129 -65.68 14.13 -12.35
C GLY A 129 -64.45 14.70 -13.06
N LEU A 130 -63.61 15.49 -12.36
CA LEU A 130 -62.35 16.02 -12.90
C LEU A 130 -61.13 15.30 -12.29
N PRO A 131 -60.04 15.12 -13.05
CA PRO A 131 -58.78 14.64 -12.51
C PRO A 131 -58.13 15.74 -11.65
N VAL A 132 -57.78 15.40 -10.40
CA VAL A 132 -57.12 16.31 -9.45
C VAL A 132 -55.72 15.82 -9.09
N LYS A 133 -54.72 16.70 -9.19
CA LYS A 133 -53.34 16.40 -8.79
C LYS A 133 -53.17 16.64 -7.29
N ILE A 134 -52.53 15.69 -6.61
CA ILE A 134 -52.18 15.74 -5.19
C ILE A 134 -50.70 15.43 -5.08
N GLU A 135 -50.00 16.19 -4.24
CA GLU A 135 -48.58 16.06 -3.99
C GLU A 135 -48.32 16.19 -2.49
N ASN A 136 -47.48 15.30 -1.94
CA ASN A 136 -47.08 15.32 -0.54
C ASN A 136 -45.60 15.00 -0.42
N ASP A 137 -44.83 15.88 0.22
CA ASP A 137 -43.38 15.76 0.39
C ASP A 137 -42.94 15.80 1.88
N CYS A 138 -43.81 15.38 2.80
CA CYS A 138 -43.55 15.43 4.25
C CYS A 138 -43.05 14.11 4.86
N THR A 139 -42.89 13.04 4.07
CA THR A 139 -42.55 11.73 4.61
C THR A 139 -41.04 11.58 4.71
N GLU A 140 -40.48 11.65 5.92
CA GLU A 140 -39.05 11.48 6.15
C GLU A 140 -38.59 10.05 5.88
N VAL A 141 -37.42 9.91 5.26
CA VAL A 141 -36.80 8.62 4.89
C VAL A 141 -35.29 8.66 5.15
N SER A 142 -34.69 7.51 5.44
CA SER A 142 -33.23 7.37 5.60
C SER A 142 -32.55 7.00 4.26
N PRO A 143 -31.26 7.32 4.09
CA PRO A 143 -30.49 6.86 2.93
C PRO A 143 -30.49 5.34 2.81
N ASN A 144 -30.59 4.81 1.58
CA ASN A 144 -30.72 3.36 1.30
C ASN A 144 -31.93 2.66 1.98
N GLN A 145 -32.92 3.41 2.47
CA GLN A 145 -34.12 2.79 3.02
C GLN A 145 -34.97 2.21 1.89
N GLN A 146 -35.38 0.95 2.05
CA GLN A 146 -36.36 0.30 1.19
C GLN A 146 -37.74 0.35 1.87
N LEU A 147 -38.73 0.88 1.16
CA LEU A 147 -40.08 1.06 1.69
C LEU A 147 -41.15 0.73 0.65
N GLN A 148 -42.28 0.22 1.12
CA GLN A 148 -43.49 0.05 0.33
C GLN A 148 -44.35 1.30 0.50
N VAL A 149 -44.61 2.01 -0.59
CA VAL A 149 -45.54 3.13 -0.62
C VAL A 149 -46.90 2.61 -1.05
N THR A 150 -47.94 2.97 -0.31
CA THR A 150 -49.33 2.63 -0.64
C THR A 150 -50.19 3.90 -0.63
N VAL A 151 -50.97 4.10 -1.67
CA VAL A 151 -51.93 5.20 -1.80
C VAL A 151 -53.34 4.61 -1.81
N LYS A 152 -54.22 5.12 -0.95
CA LYS A 152 -55.59 4.64 -0.75
C LYS A 152 -56.57 5.80 -0.78
N THR A 153 -57.84 5.52 -1.09
CA THR A 153 -58.91 6.51 -0.95
C THR A 153 -59.31 6.68 0.51
N VAL A 154 -60.00 7.77 0.81
CA VAL A 154 -60.68 7.98 2.10
C VAL A 154 -62.16 8.19 1.81
N PRO A 155 -63.08 7.37 2.34
CA PRO A 155 -62.82 6.13 3.07
C PRO A 155 -62.06 5.09 2.22
N SER A 156 -61.36 4.17 2.87
CA SER A 156 -60.61 3.12 2.17
C SER A 156 -61.59 2.12 1.56
N TYR A 157 -61.58 1.99 0.24
CA TYR A 157 -62.39 0.99 -0.46
C TYR A 157 -61.58 -0.28 -0.72
N CYS A 158 -62.21 -1.46 -0.56
CA CYS A 158 -61.54 -2.73 -0.78
C CYS A 158 -61.11 -2.87 -2.25
N GLY A 159 -59.86 -3.27 -2.48
CA GLY A 159 -59.30 -3.43 -3.83
C GLY A 159 -58.96 -2.12 -4.56
N ILE A 160 -59.17 -0.95 -3.95
CA ILE A 160 -58.84 0.37 -4.52
C ILE A 160 -57.64 0.94 -3.77
N SER A 161 -56.45 0.54 -4.20
CA SER A 161 -55.20 1.07 -3.67
C SER A 161 -54.08 0.87 -4.68
N TRP A 162 -53.22 1.88 -4.81
CA TRP A 162 -51.97 1.74 -5.54
C TRP A 162 -50.84 1.41 -4.57
N SER A 163 -49.94 0.49 -4.92
CA SER A 163 -48.76 0.22 -4.10
C SER A 163 -47.54 -0.05 -4.96
N SER A 164 -46.37 0.39 -4.49
CA SER A 164 -45.09 0.15 -5.15
C SER A 164 -43.95 0.12 -4.14
N MET A 165 -42.89 -0.60 -4.49
CA MET A 165 -41.63 -0.60 -3.72
C MET A 165 -40.76 0.55 -4.19
N TYR A 166 -40.22 1.32 -3.24
CA TYR A 166 -39.30 2.42 -3.48
C TYR A 166 -38.00 2.21 -2.71
N HIS A 167 -36.89 2.57 -3.34
CA HIS A 167 -35.56 2.53 -2.74
C HIS A 167 -34.99 3.94 -2.71
N ALA A 168 -34.80 4.47 -1.50
CA ALA A 168 -34.21 5.78 -1.32
C ALA A 168 -32.74 5.80 -1.80
N PRO A 169 -32.24 6.93 -2.32
CA PRO A 169 -30.85 7.05 -2.75
C PRO A 169 -29.89 6.83 -1.57
N GLY A 170 -28.81 6.11 -1.84
CA GLY A 170 -27.79 5.82 -0.84
C GLY A 170 -26.72 6.89 -0.72
N CYS A 171 -25.94 6.81 0.37
CA CYS A 171 -24.78 7.68 0.61
C CYS A 171 -23.64 7.55 -0.41
N ILE A 172 -23.82 6.84 -1.54
CA ILE A 172 -22.90 6.90 -2.68
C ILE A 172 -23.09 8.20 -3.47
N ASN A 173 -24.28 8.81 -3.39
CA ASN A 173 -24.59 10.07 -4.03
C ASN A 173 -23.77 11.21 -3.38
N LYS A 174 -23.11 12.02 -4.21
CA LYS A 174 -22.20 13.09 -3.77
C LYS A 174 -22.91 14.24 -3.07
N ASP A 175 -24.16 14.53 -3.43
CA ASP A 175 -24.96 15.58 -2.78
C ASP A 175 -25.36 15.15 -1.36
N LEU A 176 -25.72 13.87 -1.18
CA LEU A 176 -25.98 13.31 0.15
C LEU A 176 -24.74 13.37 1.05
N ARG A 177 -23.57 12.95 0.55
CA ARG A 177 -22.29 12.99 1.30
C ARG A 177 -21.86 14.36 1.76
N LYS A 178 -22.41 15.44 1.18
CA LYS A 178 -22.08 16.83 1.54
C LYS A 178 -23.09 17.47 2.47
N ASN A 179 -24.31 16.95 2.54
CA ASN A 179 -25.44 17.66 3.12
C ASN A 179 -26.20 16.86 4.19
N VAL A 180 -26.22 15.52 4.11
CA VAL A 180 -26.96 14.65 5.03
C VAL A 180 -26.00 14.10 6.10
N PRO A 181 -26.23 14.38 7.41
CA PRO A 181 -25.33 13.96 8.49
C PRO A 181 -24.92 12.50 8.48
N GLU A 182 -25.89 11.60 8.28
CA GLU A 182 -25.69 10.14 8.23
C GLU A 182 -24.81 9.67 7.07
N CYS A 183 -24.60 10.51 6.06
CA CYS A 183 -23.74 10.23 4.91
C CYS A 183 -22.39 10.97 4.95
N ILE A 184 -22.20 11.91 5.87
CA ILE A 184 -20.98 12.72 5.94
C ILE A 184 -19.92 11.94 6.72
N THR A 185 -18.94 11.39 6.00
CA THR A 185 -17.79 10.70 6.59
C THR A 185 -16.57 11.60 6.79
N GLY A 186 -16.54 12.76 6.13
CA GLY A 186 -15.31 13.51 5.89
C GLY A 186 -14.45 12.92 4.77
N THR A 187 -13.48 13.72 4.31
CA THR A 187 -12.51 13.38 3.27
C THR A 187 -11.12 13.33 3.91
N LEU A 188 -10.40 12.22 3.70
CA LEU A 188 -9.05 12.03 4.20
C LEU A 188 -8.04 12.31 3.09
N SER A 189 -7.15 13.27 3.34
CA SER A 189 -5.95 13.51 2.54
C SER A 189 -4.73 13.19 3.39
N TYR A 190 -3.65 12.70 2.78
CA TYR A 190 -2.48 12.28 3.54
C TYR A 190 -1.17 12.60 2.81
N THR A 191 -0.10 12.72 3.59
CA THR A 191 1.27 12.87 3.14
C THR A 191 2.16 11.92 3.93
N GLU A 192 2.96 11.13 3.23
CA GLU A 192 3.87 10.17 3.84
C GLU A 192 5.23 10.81 4.14
N ASN A 193 5.78 10.50 5.31
CA ASN A 193 7.19 10.70 5.63
C ASN A 193 7.85 9.33 5.89
N PRO A 194 8.50 8.72 4.88
CA PRO A 194 9.10 7.39 5.00
C PRO A 194 10.23 7.32 6.03
N GLU A 195 11.09 8.35 6.10
CA GLU A 195 12.25 8.39 7.01
C GLU A 195 11.83 8.31 8.49
N LYS A 196 10.75 9.03 8.84
CA LYS A 196 10.22 9.07 10.20
C LYS A 196 9.12 8.03 10.44
N LYS A 197 8.75 7.26 9.42
CA LYS A 197 7.62 6.32 9.40
C LYS A 197 6.33 6.93 9.95
N LYS A 198 5.94 8.07 9.37
CA LYS A 198 4.76 8.85 9.80
C LYS A 198 3.87 9.20 8.63
N LEU A 199 2.56 9.17 8.87
CA LEU A 199 1.53 9.68 7.96
C LEU A 199 0.96 10.97 8.56
N THR A 200 1.11 12.07 7.86
CA THR A 200 0.39 13.31 8.18
C THR A 200 -0.95 13.26 7.46
N VAL A 201 -2.04 13.25 8.21
CA VAL A 201 -3.41 13.13 7.70
C VAL A 201 -4.12 14.45 7.92
N ASN A 202 -4.74 14.99 6.87
CA ASN A 202 -5.59 16.17 6.92
C ASN A 202 -7.04 15.79 6.56
N VAL A 203 -7.97 16.24 7.38
CA VAL A 203 -9.41 15.93 7.27
C VAL A 203 -10.16 17.16 6.77
N SER A 204 -10.90 17.02 5.67
CA SER A 204 -11.86 18.02 5.19
C SER A 204 -13.27 17.47 5.19
N ASP A 205 -14.27 18.34 4.96
CA ASP A 205 -15.67 17.96 4.75
C ASP A 205 -16.29 17.10 5.87
N MET A 206 -15.72 17.12 7.08
CA MET A 206 -16.31 16.50 8.27
C MET A 206 -17.51 17.32 8.77
N LEU A 207 -18.30 16.73 9.67
CA LEU A 207 -19.37 17.45 10.38
C LEU A 207 -18.78 18.61 11.19
N GLN A 208 -19.21 19.84 10.91
CA GLN A 208 -18.63 21.06 11.48
C GLN A 208 -18.70 21.14 13.01
N ASP A 209 -19.80 20.68 13.61
CA ASP A 209 -20.06 20.84 15.04
C ASP A 209 -19.54 19.69 15.92
N HIS A 210 -18.79 18.75 15.35
CA HIS A 210 -18.40 17.50 16.00
C HIS A 210 -16.90 17.28 15.97
N ASP A 211 -16.39 16.58 16.99
CA ASP A 211 -15.02 16.06 16.97
C ASP A 211 -14.90 14.94 15.93
N TYR A 212 -13.67 14.57 15.57
CA TYR A 212 -13.39 13.58 14.56
C TYR A 212 -12.32 12.59 15.02
N HIS A 213 -12.62 11.30 14.95
CA HIS A 213 -11.68 10.24 15.28
C HIS A 213 -10.86 9.84 14.06
N LEU A 214 -9.57 9.60 14.27
CA LEU A 214 -8.64 9.04 13.29
C LEU A 214 -7.87 7.89 13.91
N ARG A 215 -7.62 6.82 13.15
CA ARG A 215 -6.71 5.75 13.57
C ARG A 215 -6.04 5.07 12.39
N LEU A 216 -4.97 4.35 12.70
CA LEU A 216 -4.45 3.30 11.83
C LEU A 216 -5.11 1.97 12.15
N CYS A 217 -5.38 1.19 11.10
CA CYS A 217 -5.95 -0.13 11.22
C CYS A 217 -5.42 -1.05 10.12
N HIS A 218 -5.46 -2.36 10.39
CA HIS A 218 -5.21 -3.39 9.38
C HIS A 218 -6.54 -3.77 8.75
N LYS A 219 -6.63 -3.54 7.45
CA LYS A 219 -7.80 -3.88 6.64
C LYS A 219 -7.70 -5.33 6.17
N ASP A 220 -8.62 -6.14 6.67
CA ASP A 220 -9.01 -7.39 6.05
C ASP A 220 -10.44 -7.24 5.51
N PHE A 221 -11.42 -8.02 6.01
CA PHE A 221 -12.84 -7.76 5.75
C PHE A 221 -13.33 -6.49 6.47
N ILE A 222 -12.89 -6.32 7.71
CA ILE A 222 -13.12 -5.13 8.54
C ILE A 222 -11.77 -4.51 8.92
N CYS A 223 -11.78 -3.25 9.32
CA CYS A 223 -10.56 -2.58 9.78
C CYS A 223 -10.35 -2.79 11.27
N THR A 224 -9.36 -3.61 11.61
CA THR A 224 -8.99 -3.90 13.00
C THR A 224 -8.00 -2.85 13.49
N GLY A 225 -8.41 -2.05 14.47
CA GLY A 225 -7.64 -0.91 14.95
C GLY A 225 -6.37 -1.31 15.70
N MET A 226 -5.29 -0.54 15.52
CA MET A 226 -4.04 -0.70 16.27
C MET A 226 -4.12 -0.15 17.72
N GLY A 227 -5.30 -0.12 18.32
CA GLY A 227 -5.56 0.36 19.69
C GLY A 227 -5.56 1.89 19.87
N ALA A 228 -4.60 2.61 19.29
CA ALA A 228 -4.52 4.07 19.40
C ALA A 228 -5.40 4.78 18.37
N HIS A 229 -6.19 5.76 18.81
CA HIS A 229 -6.92 6.68 17.94
C HIS A 229 -6.71 8.12 18.40
N THR A 230 -6.62 9.03 17.45
CA THR A 230 -6.44 10.46 17.64
C THR A 230 -7.79 11.14 17.51
N LEU A 231 -8.14 11.98 18.48
CA LEU A 231 -9.33 12.82 18.43
C LEU A 231 -8.95 14.22 17.97
N LEU A 232 -9.45 14.62 16.80
CA LEU A 232 -9.38 15.99 16.31
C LEU A 232 -10.56 16.78 16.88
N LYS A 233 -10.25 17.83 17.65
CA LYS A 233 -11.26 18.69 18.26
C LYS A 233 -11.86 19.63 17.22
N LYS A 234 -13.17 19.86 17.28
CA LYS A 234 -13.87 20.75 16.35
C LYS A 234 -13.37 22.21 16.39
N GLU A 235 -12.79 22.65 17.50
CA GLU A 235 -12.24 24.01 17.66
C GLU A 235 -10.86 24.21 17.01
N GLN A 236 -10.17 23.13 16.64
CA GLN A 236 -8.84 23.24 16.06
C GLN A 236 -8.88 23.90 14.67
N PRO A 237 -8.01 24.89 14.38
CA PRO A 237 -8.01 25.61 13.11
C PRO A 237 -7.56 24.74 11.94
N SER A 238 -6.64 23.79 12.18
CA SER A 238 -6.21 22.78 11.22
C SER A 238 -6.66 21.40 11.68
N LYS A 239 -7.32 20.65 10.80
CA LYS A 239 -7.79 19.28 11.07
C LYS A 239 -6.73 18.27 10.66
N THR A 240 -5.55 18.38 11.27
CA THR A 240 -4.38 17.59 10.90
C THR A 240 -3.91 16.72 12.07
N ALA A 241 -3.62 15.45 11.81
CA ALA A 241 -3.02 14.53 12.77
C ALA A 241 -1.79 13.85 12.17
N VAL A 242 -0.85 13.43 13.02
CA VAL A 242 0.31 12.65 12.61
C VAL A 242 0.19 11.25 13.22
N LEU A 243 0.15 10.24 12.37
CA LEU A 243 0.00 8.84 12.74
C LEU A 243 1.31 8.08 12.46
N PRO A 244 2.01 7.57 13.50
CA PRO A 244 3.21 6.77 13.31
C PRO A 244 2.85 5.33 12.88
N TYR A 245 3.68 4.72 12.03
CA TYR A 245 3.54 3.32 11.63
C TYR A 245 4.86 2.55 11.76
N SER A 246 4.79 1.23 11.96
CA SER A 246 5.99 0.40 12.11
C SER A 246 6.54 -0.08 10.75
N ARG A 247 5.63 -0.57 9.89
CA ARG A 247 5.91 -1.09 8.55
C ARG A 247 4.85 -0.60 7.56
N PRO A 248 5.22 -0.17 6.34
CA PRO A 248 4.26 0.31 5.34
C PRO A 248 3.58 -0.85 4.60
N LEU A 249 2.75 -1.59 5.33
CA LEU A 249 2.08 -2.80 4.83
C LEU A 249 0.87 -2.47 3.94
N PRO A 250 0.58 -3.26 2.88
CA PRO A 250 -0.57 -3.06 1.97
C PRO A 250 -1.95 -2.94 2.62
N CYS A 251 -2.18 -3.70 3.68
CA CYS A 251 -3.42 -3.66 4.44
C CYS A 251 -3.47 -2.54 5.48
N LEU A 252 -2.39 -1.76 5.65
CA LEU A 252 -2.38 -0.65 6.59
C LEU A 252 -3.17 0.53 6.01
N CYS A 253 -4.26 0.88 6.68
CA CYS A 253 -5.18 1.92 6.25
C CYS A 253 -5.39 2.95 7.38
N ILE A 254 -5.73 4.16 6.96
CA ILE A 254 -6.22 5.23 7.81
C ILE A 254 -7.73 5.11 7.83
N GLU A 255 -8.33 5.11 9.02
CA GLU A 255 -9.77 5.15 9.20
C GLU A 255 -10.18 6.41 9.96
N GLY A 256 -11.25 7.06 9.51
CA GLY A 256 -11.79 8.26 10.12
C GLY A 256 -13.32 8.25 10.23
N TRP A 257 -13.85 8.88 11.28
CA TRP A 257 -15.29 9.07 11.50
C TRP A 257 -15.57 10.21 12.47
N SER A 258 -16.74 10.85 12.35
CA SER A 258 -17.18 11.87 13.30
C SER A 258 -17.54 11.27 14.66
N ALA A 259 -17.32 12.02 15.75
CA ALA A 259 -17.63 11.61 17.12
C ALA A 259 -19.14 11.68 17.42
N VAL A 260 -19.92 10.90 16.68
CA VAL A 260 -21.36 10.70 16.85
C VAL A 260 -21.66 9.21 16.91
N MET A 261 -22.81 8.84 17.49
CA MET A 261 -23.25 7.44 17.48
C MET A 261 -23.49 6.99 16.05
N ASP A 262 -23.11 5.74 15.76
CA ASP A 262 -23.26 5.10 14.44
C ASP A 262 -22.71 5.91 13.25
N ALA A 263 -21.68 6.72 13.50
CA ALA A 263 -21.04 7.53 12.48
C ALA A 263 -20.52 6.67 11.31
N PRO A 264 -20.80 7.07 10.06
CA PRO A 264 -20.24 6.38 8.91
C PRO A 264 -18.71 6.57 8.88
N ARG A 265 -17.99 5.54 8.44
CA ARG A 265 -16.51 5.53 8.44
C ARG A 265 -15.96 5.66 7.03
N VAL A 266 -14.88 6.40 6.89
CA VAL A 266 -14.07 6.48 5.66
C VAL A 266 -12.72 5.81 5.89
N GLN A 267 -12.25 5.09 4.89
CA GLN A 267 -10.96 4.39 4.93
C GLN A 267 -10.15 4.69 3.68
N VAL A 268 -8.86 4.95 3.85
CA VAL A 268 -7.89 5.14 2.78
C VAL A 268 -6.65 4.32 3.09
N CYS A 269 -6.12 3.58 2.11
CA CYS A 269 -4.98 2.66 2.31
C CYS A 269 -3.77 3.16 1.51
N PRO A 270 -2.85 3.92 2.13
CA PRO A 270 -1.72 4.56 1.44
C PRO A 270 -0.76 3.59 0.75
N PHE A 271 -0.62 2.37 1.29
CA PHE A 271 0.43 1.43 0.91
C PHE A 271 -0.10 0.25 0.09
N LYS A 272 -1.34 0.31 -0.40
CA LYS A 272 -2.02 -0.82 -1.04
C LYS A 272 -1.18 -1.52 -2.12
N ASP A 273 -0.38 -0.76 -2.85
CA ASP A 273 0.42 -1.27 -3.97
C ASP A 273 1.86 -1.69 -3.56
N ARG A 274 2.25 -1.53 -2.29
CA ARG A 274 3.60 -1.86 -1.77
C ARG A 274 3.70 -3.33 -1.32
N LEU A 275 3.70 -4.25 -2.26
CA LEU A 275 3.72 -5.68 -1.97
C LEU A 275 5.06 -6.19 -1.41
N GLU A 276 6.17 -5.50 -1.70
CA GLU A 276 7.54 -5.90 -1.33
C GLU A 276 7.75 -6.13 0.18
N GLU A 277 6.99 -5.40 1.00
CA GLU A 277 7.01 -5.45 2.47
C GLU A 277 6.33 -6.70 3.05
N LEU A 278 5.52 -7.40 2.26
CA LEU A 278 4.84 -8.63 2.70
C LEU A 278 5.79 -9.80 2.84
N TRP A 279 6.84 -9.85 2.00
CA TRP A 279 7.68 -11.03 1.83
C TRP A 279 8.80 -11.14 2.88
N PHE A 280 8.69 -10.42 4.00
CA PHE A 280 9.62 -10.49 5.13
C PHE A 280 9.08 -11.41 6.24
N GLY A 281 9.93 -11.72 7.23
CA GLY A 281 9.53 -12.53 8.39
C GLY A 281 9.57 -14.03 8.16
N ILE A 282 10.34 -14.50 7.17
CA ILE A 282 10.61 -15.92 6.96
C ILE A 282 11.48 -16.41 8.13
N THR A 283 11.07 -17.50 8.76
CA THR A 283 11.76 -18.11 9.90
C THR A 283 12.06 -19.58 9.61
N PHE A 284 13.18 -20.07 10.13
CA PHE A 284 13.56 -21.49 10.03
C PHE A 284 13.54 -22.11 11.42
N ASP A 285 12.78 -23.20 11.56
CA ASP A 285 12.75 -24.03 12.75
C ASP A 285 13.77 -25.18 12.59
N PRO A 286 14.88 -25.19 13.35
CA PRO A 286 15.90 -26.23 13.25
C PRO A 286 15.46 -27.59 13.81
N LEU A 287 14.43 -27.65 14.65
CA LEU A 287 13.93 -28.91 15.22
C LEU A 287 13.10 -29.68 14.20
N GLU A 288 12.17 -28.97 13.56
CA GLU A 288 11.27 -29.53 12.53
C GLU A 288 11.91 -29.53 11.12
N GLU A 289 13.11 -28.95 10.99
CA GLU A 289 13.77 -28.65 9.71
C GLU A 289 12.80 -27.93 8.76
N ALA A 290 12.04 -26.96 9.29
CA ALA A 290 10.90 -26.37 8.62
C ALA A 290 11.10 -24.89 8.34
N LEU A 291 10.82 -24.47 7.11
CA LEU A 291 10.79 -23.07 6.72
C LEU A 291 9.35 -22.54 6.79
N ILE A 292 9.18 -21.43 7.50
CA ILE A 292 7.89 -20.92 7.93
C ILE A 292 7.75 -19.45 7.51
N TRP A 293 6.59 -19.11 6.95
CA TRP A 293 6.21 -17.72 6.68
C TRP A 293 4.72 -17.50 6.97
N GLU A 294 4.40 -16.35 7.57
CA GLU A 294 3.03 -15.96 7.88
C GLU A 294 2.70 -14.59 7.26
N PRO A 295 1.59 -14.48 6.50
CA PRO A 295 1.24 -13.23 5.84
C PRO A 295 0.83 -12.15 6.84
N ALA A 296 1.54 -11.01 6.84
CA ALA A 296 1.17 -9.86 7.67
C ALA A 296 -0.09 -9.12 7.18
N CYS A 297 -0.50 -9.36 5.93
CA CYS A 297 -1.72 -8.86 5.33
C CYS A 297 -2.37 -9.94 4.45
N PRO A 298 -3.70 -9.92 4.28
CA PRO A 298 -4.39 -10.77 3.33
C PRO A 298 -3.86 -10.54 1.91
N VAL A 299 -3.35 -11.59 1.28
CA VAL A 299 -2.82 -11.54 -0.08
C VAL A 299 -3.07 -12.85 -0.80
N THR A 300 -3.50 -12.78 -2.05
CA THR A 300 -3.60 -13.96 -2.92
C THR A 300 -2.30 -14.06 -3.71
N ALA A 301 -1.47 -15.02 -3.37
CA ALA A 301 -0.14 -15.20 -3.97
C ALA A 301 0.18 -16.70 -4.14
N VAL A 302 1.24 -17.01 -4.86
CA VAL A 302 1.82 -18.35 -4.92
C VAL A 302 3.21 -18.28 -4.31
N ALA A 303 3.51 -19.12 -3.32
CA ALA A 303 4.86 -19.27 -2.78
C ALA A 303 5.47 -20.58 -3.26
N GLY A 304 6.75 -20.54 -3.63
CA GLY A 304 7.56 -21.69 -3.99
C GLY A 304 8.94 -21.61 -3.37
N LEU A 305 9.64 -22.73 -3.32
CA LEU A 305 11.07 -22.75 -3.06
C LEU A 305 11.82 -22.73 -4.38
N CYS A 306 12.93 -22.00 -4.44
CA CYS A 306 13.77 -21.93 -5.62
C CYS A 306 15.25 -21.96 -5.22
N GLU A 307 16.07 -22.42 -6.15
CA GLU A 307 17.51 -22.48 -6.02
C GLU A 307 18.14 -21.33 -6.81
N LYS A 308 18.79 -20.42 -6.10
CA LYS A 308 19.52 -19.29 -6.68
C LYS A 308 20.84 -19.76 -7.29
N LYS A 309 21.00 -19.55 -8.59
CA LYS A 309 22.24 -19.83 -9.32
C LYS A 309 23.22 -18.66 -9.21
N GLU A 310 24.49 -18.90 -9.51
CA GLU A 310 25.53 -17.86 -9.50
C GLU A 310 25.21 -16.67 -10.43
N GLY A 311 24.45 -16.91 -11.51
CA GLY A 311 23.96 -15.87 -12.44
C GLY A 311 22.82 -15.00 -11.90
N GLY A 312 22.33 -15.24 -10.68
CA GLY A 312 21.25 -14.49 -10.05
C GLY A 312 19.85 -15.04 -10.31
N ASP A 313 19.66 -15.88 -11.33
CA ASP A 313 18.40 -16.57 -11.62
C ASP A 313 18.03 -17.57 -10.51
N CYS A 314 16.74 -17.66 -10.19
CA CYS A 314 16.23 -18.62 -9.21
C CYS A 314 15.36 -19.67 -9.92
N VAL A 315 15.82 -20.92 -9.90
CA VAL A 315 15.15 -22.05 -10.55
C VAL A 315 14.20 -22.71 -9.54
N ASP A 316 12.91 -22.80 -9.88
CA ASP A 316 11.90 -23.35 -8.98
C ASP A 316 12.17 -24.83 -8.67
N LEU A 317 12.04 -25.21 -7.39
CA LEU A 317 12.13 -26.60 -6.97
C LEU A 317 10.78 -27.30 -7.22
N PRO A 318 10.81 -28.56 -7.72
CA PRO A 318 9.59 -29.32 -7.96
C PRO A 318 8.81 -29.54 -6.64
N ASP A 319 7.48 -29.63 -6.75
CA ASP A 319 6.56 -29.89 -5.64
C ASP A 319 6.69 -28.93 -4.44
N SER A 320 7.16 -27.71 -4.70
CA SER A 320 7.32 -26.66 -3.69
C SER A 320 6.28 -25.54 -3.83
N LEU A 321 5.43 -25.56 -4.85
CA LEU A 321 4.42 -24.51 -5.05
C LEU A 321 3.23 -24.69 -4.11
N GLN A 322 2.90 -23.66 -3.35
CA GLN A 322 1.75 -23.57 -2.47
C GLN A 322 0.98 -22.27 -2.72
N ASN A 323 -0.35 -22.36 -2.77
CA ASN A 323 -1.21 -21.18 -2.86
C ASN A 323 -1.33 -20.50 -1.49
N ILE A 324 -1.07 -19.20 -1.45
CA ILE A 324 -1.19 -18.36 -0.27
C ILE A 324 -2.56 -17.69 -0.28
N SER A 325 -3.21 -17.74 0.88
CA SER A 325 -4.39 -16.92 1.17
C SER A 325 -4.19 -16.14 2.47
N ARG A 326 -4.46 -16.79 3.60
CA ARG A 326 -4.42 -16.20 4.95
C ARG A 326 -3.60 -17.00 5.94
N GLU A 327 -3.38 -18.26 5.62
CA GLU A 327 -2.74 -19.19 6.53
C GLU A 327 -1.22 -19.09 6.46
N LYS A 328 -0.60 -19.45 7.57
CA LYS A 328 0.83 -19.68 7.68
C LYS A 328 1.22 -20.80 6.73
N ILE A 329 2.24 -20.57 5.91
CA ILE A 329 2.81 -21.61 5.05
C ILE A 329 4.02 -22.24 5.72
N MET A 330 4.18 -23.54 5.51
CA MET A 330 5.27 -24.32 6.07
C MET A 330 5.83 -25.28 5.01
N PHE A 331 7.14 -25.25 4.85
CA PHE A 331 7.91 -26.23 4.09
C PHE A 331 8.71 -27.07 5.07
N ALA A 332 8.28 -28.31 5.32
CA ALA A 332 9.00 -29.24 6.18
C ALA A 332 10.17 -29.90 5.44
N LYS A 333 11.17 -30.38 6.18
CA LYS A 333 12.34 -31.09 5.64
C LYS A 333 13.08 -30.25 4.59
N VAL A 334 13.53 -29.08 5.01
CA VAL A 334 14.26 -28.09 4.23
C VAL A 334 15.74 -28.10 4.60
N ASP A 335 16.63 -28.12 3.61
CA ASP A 335 18.08 -28.01 3.80
C ASP A 335 18.52 -26.54 3.93
N PRO A 336 19.08 -26.09 5.06
CA PRO A 336 19.52 -24.71 5.24
C PRO A 336 20.79 -24.41 4.43
N GLN A 337 20.61 -23.82 3.25
CA GLN A 337 21.69 -23.47 2.32
C GLN A 337 21.50 -22.05 1.75
N PRO A 338 22.57 -21.24 1.58
CA PRO A 338 22.48 -19.85 1.11
C PRO A 338 21.78 -19.65 -0.23
N GLN A 339 21.87 -20.65 -1.11
CA GLN A 339 21.25 -20.66 -2.42
C GLN A 339 19.76 -21.07 -2.38
N LEU A 340 19.25 -21.56 -1.25
CA LEU A 340 17.84 -21.91 -1.11
C LEU A 340 17.03 -20.67 -0.70
N CYS A 341 16.08 -20.30 -1.56
CA CYS A 341 15.28 -19.10 -1.41
C CYS A 341 13.78 -19.41 -1.51
N MET A 342 12.96 -18.52 -0.97
CA MET A 342 11.52 -18.49 -1.21
C MET A 342 11.23 -17.51 -2.34
N LYS A 343 10.38 -17.93 -3.28
CA LYS A 343 9.86 -17.10 -4.36
C LYS A 343 8.36 -16.91 -4.18
N PHE A 344 7.93 -15.66 -4.17
CA PHE A 344 6.54 -15.26 -4.07
C PHE A 344 6.10 -14.66 -5.39
N THR A 345 4.96 -15.08 -5.92
CA THR A 345 4.42 -14.62 -7.20
C THR A 345 3.00 -14.09 -7.01
N VAL A 346 2.76 -12.87 -7.47
CA VAL A 346 1.43 -12.22 -7.50
C VAL A 346 1.17 -11.71 -8.90
N GLY A 347 0.23 -12.34 -9.61
CA GLY A 347 -0.01 -12.04 -11.03
C GLY A 347 1.26 -12.30 -11.86
N SER A 348 1.79 -11.25 -12.50
CA SER A 348 3.02 -11.30 -13.29
C SER A 348 4.29 -10.91 -12.52
N GLN A 349 4.16 -10.45 -11.28
CA GLN A 349 5.29 -9.97 -10.46
C GLN A 349 5.79 -11.09 -9.55
N SER A 350 7.10 -11.14 -9.34
CA SER A 350 7.72 -12.10 -8.43
C SER A 350 8.81 -11.48 -7.56
N TRP A 351 8.94 -11.97 -6.34
CA TRP A 351 9.93 -11.54 -5.35
C TRP A 351 10.64 -12.74 -4.78
N ILE A 352 11.96 -12.63 -4.62
CA ILE A 352 12.81 -13.70 -4.11
C ILE A 352 13.43 -13.25 -2.79
N ARG A 353 13.37 -14.11 -1.77
CA ARG A 353 13.93 -13.88 -0.44
C ARG A 353 14.72 -15.11 0.00
N CYS A 354 16.00 -14.91 0.30
CA CYS A 354 16.91 -16.00 0.66
C CYS A 354 17.20 -15.93 2.16
N PRO A 355 16.47 -16.70 3.00
CA PRO A 355 16.57 -16.59 4.45
C PRO A 355 17.94 -17.04 5.00
N PHE A 356 18.71 -17.82 4.23
CA PHE A 356 20.00 -18.37 4.63
C PHE A 356 21.21 -17.63 4.04
N ALA A 357 21.01 -16.53 3.30
CA ALA A 357 22.11 -15.83 2.63
C ALA A 357 23.19 -15.29 3.60
N ASP A 358 22.76 -14.76 4.74
CA ASP A 358 23.63 -14.17 5.77
C ASP A 358 23.78 -15.07 7.02
N GLY A 359 23.38 -16.36 6.95
CA GLY A 359 23.12 -17.19 8.13
C GLY A 359 23.45 -18.68 8.02
N ILE A 360 22.82 -19.44 8.93
CA ILE A 360 23.08 -20.85 9.31
C ILE A 360 23.35 -21.75 8.10
N LYS A 361 24.56 -22.32 8.05
CA LYS A 361 24.89 -23.46 7.21
C LYS A 361 24.94 -24.72 8.07
N VAL A 362 24.11 -25.70 7.74
CA VAL A 362 24.13 -27.00 8.45
C VAL A 362 25.30 -27.87 7.97
N TRP A 363 25.75 -27.69 6.73
CA TRP A 363 26.90 -28.39 6.16
C TRP A 363 27.58 -27.52 5.09
N ASP A 364 28.85 -27.79 4.80
CA ASP A 364 29.62 -27.11 3.75
C ASP A 364 30.65 -28.06 3.11
N VAL A 365 31.06 -27.73 1.88
CA VAL A 365 32.16 -28.41 1.18
C VAL A 365 33.41 -27.56 1.32
N ILE A 366 34.32 -28.02 2.19
CA ILE A 366 35.58 -27.32 2.46
C ILE A 366 36.69 -27.84 1.57
N VAL A 367 37.59 -26.94 1.16
CA VAL A 367 38.81 -27.28 0.45
C VAL A 367 39.93 -27.32 1.49
N SER A 368 40.46 -28.52 1.74
CA SER A 368 41.64 -28.71 2.58
C SER A 368 42.89 -28.88 1.71
N LYS A 369 44.06 -28.48 2.22
CA LYS A 369 45.34 -28.67 1.52
C LYS A 369 46.16 -29.71 2.29
N ARG A 370 46.41 -30.86 1.67
CA ARG A 370 47.27 -31.91 2.23
C ARG A 370 48.35 -32.26 1.21
N HIS A 371 49.61 -32.22 1.63
CA HIS A 371 50.78 -32.53 0.78
C HIS A 371 50.84 -31.80 -0.59
N GLY A 372 50.34 -30.56 -0.68
CA GLY A 372 50.32 -29.78 -1.92
C GLY A 372 49.18 -30.13 -2.89
N GLN A 373 48.28 -31.05 -2.52
CA GLN A 373 47.04 -31.36 -3.23
C GLN A 373 45.84 -30.71 -2.52
N GLU A 374 44.90 -30.15 -3.30
CA GLU A 374 43.61 -29.69 -2.79
C GLU A 374 42.65 -30.88 -2.70
N GLU A 375 42.15 -31.16 -1.51
CA GLU A 375 41.18 -32.24 -1.22
C GLU A 375 39.85 -31.62 -0.79
N LEU A 376 38.75 -32.07 -1.40
CA LEU A 376 37.40 -31.66 -1.02
C LEU A 376 36.89 -32.54 0.12
N GLN A 377 36.38 -31.91 1.18
CA GLN A 377 35.77 -32.59 2.33
C GLN A 377 34.36 -32.06 2.56
N ILE A 378 33.43 -32.94 2.89
CA ILE A 378 32.11 -32.55 3.38
C ILE A 378 32.16 -32.47 4.91
N LEU A 379 31.81 -31.32 5.45
CA LEU A 379 31.65 -31.11 6.89
C LEU A 379 30.18 -30.84 7.20
N SER A 380 29.58 -31.65 8.06
CA SER A 380 28.17 -31.52 8.47
C SER A 380 28.05 -31.34 9.99
N GLN A 381 27.18 -30.44 10.43
CA GLN A 381 26.85 -30.20 11.84
C GLN A 381 25.79 -31.19 12.36
N VAL A 382 25.21 -31.99 11.47
CA VAL A 382 24.22 -33.03 11.76
C VAL A 382 24.59 -34.32 11.02
N THR A 383 24.06 -35.44 11.46
CA THR A 383 24.16 -36.68 10.68
C THR A 383 23.22 -36.58 9.49
N ALA A 384 23.75 -36.65 8.27
CA ALA A 384 22.98 -36.43 7.04
C ALA A 384 23.50 -37.29 5.88
N ARG A 385 22.66 -37.48 4.86
CA ARG A 385 22.98 -38.28 3.67
C ARG A 385 23.13 -37.37 2.46
N PHE A 386 24.19 -37.57 1.69
CA PHE A 386 24.57 -36.74 0.57
C PHE A 386 24.71 -37.55 -0.71
N SER A 387 24.35 -36.96 -1.85
CA SER A 387 24.73 -37.41 -3.18
C SER A 387 25.84 -36.51 -3.71
N VAL A 388 26.92 -37.12 -4.21
CA VAL A 388 28.08 -36.44 -4.79
C VAL A 388 28.31 -36.94 -6.20
N GLY A 389 28.58 -36.03 -7.13
CA GLY A 389 28.93 -36.39 -8.51
C GLY A 389 29.76 -35.31 -9.21
N PRO A 390 30.32 -35.62 -10.39
CA PRO A 390 30.96 -34.63 -11.24
C PRO A 390 29.93 -33.60 -11.75
N TRP A 391 30.35 -32.34 -11.87
CA TRP A 391 29.57 -31.28 -12.52
C TRP A 391 30.03 -31.09 -13.96
N VAL A 392 29.12 -31.27 -14.93
CA VAL A 392 29.38 -31.11 -16.36
C VAL A 392 28.39 -30.10 -16.95
N THR A 393 28.89 -29.02 -17.55
CA THR A 393 28.07 -28.08 -18.33
C THR A 393 27.99 -28.55 -19.78
N SER A 394 26.87 -29.12 -20.23
CA SER A 394 26.62 -29.39 -21.65
C SER A 394 25.77 -28.28 -22.28
N ALA A 395 26.05 -27.96 -23.55
CA ALA A 395 25.45 -26.82 -24.26
C ALA A 395 23.96 -27.02 -24.64
N ASP A 396 23.43 -28.25 -24.55
CA ASP A 396 22.07 -28.59 -25.01
C ASP A 396 21.08 -28.92 -23.88
N SER A 397 21.42 -28.63 -22.62
CA SER A 397 20.45 -28.70 -21.52
C SER A 397 20.84 -27.77 -20.36
N PRO A 398 19.99 -26.82 -19.92
CA PRO A 398 20.25 -26.03 -18.72
C PRO A 398 20.17 -26.86 -17.44
N LEU A 399 19.69 -28.10 -17.54
CA LEU A 399 19.61 -29.07 -16.45
C LEU A 399 20.76 -30.07 -16.63
N GLY A 400 21.89 -29.79 -15.99
CA GLY A 400 23.08 -30.65 -16.04
C GLY A 400 22.70 -32.11 -15.76
N GLN A 401 23.01 -33.00 -16.70
CA GLN A 401 22.75 -34.43 -16.54
C GLN A 401 23.79 -35.07 -15.61
N MET A 402 23.28 -35.81 -14.64
CA MET A 402 24.02 -36.62 -13.66
C MET A 402 24.25 -38.02 -14.22
N THR A 403 25.51 -38.43 -14.40
CA THR A 403 25.82 -39.78 -14.94
C THR A 403 26.62 -40.69 -14.00
N ASP A 404 27.06 -40.21 -12.83
CA ASP A 404 27.70 -41.06 -11.82
C ASP A 404 27.56 -40.41 -10.42
N MET A 405 26.63 -40.91 -9.59
CA MET A 405 26.39 -40.38 -8.24
C MET A 405 26.85 -41.37 -7.18
N THR A 406 27.70 -40.88 -6.27
CA THR A 406 28.08 -41.60 -5.05
C THR A 406 27.23 -41.10 -3.89
N PHE A 407 26.67 -42.02 -3.10
CA PHE A 407 25.94 -41.69 -1.89
C PHE A 407 26.84 -41.83 -0.67
N LEU A 408 26.86 -40.82 0.19
CA LEU A 408 27.68 -40.75 1.39
C LEU A 408 26.81 -40.47 2.60
N GLU A 409 27.12 -41.10 3.73
CA GLU A 409 26.54 -40.76 5.03
C GLU A 409 27.62 -40.07 5.85
N VAL A 410 27.36 -38.81 6.23
CA VAL A 410 28.32 -37.98 6.98
C VAL A 410 27.81 -37.84 8.40
N GLU A 411 28.60 -38.34 9.35
CA GLU A 411 28.31 -38.18 10.78
C GLU A 411 28.59 -36.75 11.24
N LYS A 412 27.85 -36.31 12.25
CA LYS A 412 28.00 -34.99 12.86
C LYS A 412 29.45 -34.68 13.27
N HIS A 413 29.99 -33.56 12.76
CA HIS A 413 31.35 -33.05 12.98
C HIS A 413 32.49 -33.98 12.54
N LYS A 414 32.22 -34.99 11.70
CA LYS A 414 33.23 -35.89 11.17
C LYS A 414 33.38 -35.68 9.67
N PRO A 415 34.44 -34.99 9.22
CA PRO A 415 34.61 -34.69 7.81
C PRO A 415 34.87 -35.98 7.00
N ILE A 416 34.25 -36.09 5.83
CA ILE A 416 34.47 -37.18 4.88
C ILE A 416 35.15 -36.62 3.63
N GLU A 417 36.26 -37.24 3.23
CA GLU A 417 37.02 -36.90 2.03
C GLU A 417 36.30 -37.41 0.78
N LEU A 418 36.22 -36.56 -0.25
CA LEU A 418 35.63 -36.90 -1.53
C LEU A 418 36.73 -37.45 -2.46
N ASP A 419 36.60 -38.72 -2.88
CA ASP A 419 37.57 -39.37 -3.77
C ASP A 419 37.53 -38.71 -5.16
N LEU A 420 38.55 -37.90 -5.45
CA LEU A 420 38.75 -37.25 -6.74
C LEU A 420 39.34 -38.26 -7.73
N LYS A 421 38.52 -39.21 -8.22
CA LYS A 421 38.92 -40.13 -9.30
C LYS A 421 39.09 -39.38 -10.61
N GLY A 422 40.26 -38.79 -10.80
CA GLY A 422 40.60 -38.07 -12.03
C GLY A 422 41.64 -37.01 -11.78
N ARG A 423 42.87 -37.26 -12.24
CA ARG A 423 44.01 -36.35 -12.15
C ARG A 423 43.92 -35.22 -13.19
N GLN A 424 42.78 -34.54 -13.28
CA GLN A 424 42.53 -33.43 -14.21
C GLN A 424 42.29 -32.14 -13.43
N CYS A 425 42.87 -31.05 -13.94
CA CYS A 425 42.77 -29.71 -13.36
C CYS A 425 41.35 -29.14 -13.54
N ASN A 426 40.89 -28.31 -12.60
CA ASN A 426 39.57 -27.64 -12.62
C ASN A 426 38.38 -28.61 -12.54
N PHE A 427 38.47 -29.64 -11.70
CA PHE A 427 37.33 -30.53 -11.46
C PHE A 427 36.33 -29.88 -10.48
N CYS A 428 35.06 -29.89 -10.86
CA CYS A 428 33.95 -29.40 -10.04
C CYS A 428 33.11 -30.58 -9.56
N GLN A 429 32.87 -30.66 -8.25
CA GLN A 429 31.92 -31.60 -7.67
C GLN A 429 30.64 -30.89 -7.29
N GLN A 430 29.52 -31.54 -7.59
CA GLN A 430 28.22 -31.17 -7.06
C GLN A 430 27.88 -32.08 -5.87
N VAL A 431 27.38 -31.46 -4.81
CA VAL A 431 26.95 -32.12 -3.57
C VAL A 431 25.53 -31.67 -3.27
N LYS A 432 24.67 -32.62 -2.93
CA LYS A 432 23.28 -32.36 -2.55
C LYS A 432 22.88 -33.24 -1.37
N ARG A 433 22.21 -32.67 -0.37
CA ARG A 433 21.61 -33.41 0.74
C ARG A 433 20.34 -34.14 0.27
N ILE A 434 20.16 -35.41 0.65
CA ILE A 434 19.08 -36.27 0.14
C ILE A 434 18.13 -36.81 1.22
N ASP A 435 18.47 -36.66 2.50
CA ASP A 435 17.60 -37.02 3.64
C ASP A 435 16.52 -35.97 3.95
N VAL A 436 16.43 -34.93 3.12
CA VAL A 436 15.45 -33.83 3.21
C VAL A 436 14.68 -33.70 1.90
N LYS A 437 13.46 -33.14 1.96
CA LYS A 437 12.58 -33.00 0.79
C LYS A 437 13.05 -31.88 -0.14
N TYR A 438 13.47 -30.75 0.43
CA TYR A 438 13.88 -29.57 -0.32
C TYR A 438 15.34 -29.26 -0.03
N ALA A 439 16.21 -29.60 -0.99
CA ALA A 439 17.65 -29.37 -0.89
C ALA A 439 18.17 -28.62 -2.11
N ALA A 440 19.11 -27.71 -1.87
CA ALA A 440 19.84 -27.04 -2.93
C ALA A 440 21.14 -27.78 -3.26
N THR A 441 21.67 -27.54 -4.46
CA THR A 441 22.93 -28.15 -4.90
C THR A 441 24.07 -27.20 -4.59
N VAL A 442 25.14 -27.70 -3.98
CA VAL A 442 26.39 -26.96 -3.77
C VAL A 442 27.41 -27.47 -4.78
N VAL A 443 27.94 -26.58 -5.60
CA VAL A 443 29.03 -26.92 -6.54
C VAL A 443 30.33 -26.31 -6.01
N ARG A 444 31.40 -27.11 -5.95
CA ARG A 444 32.73 -26.65 -5.54
C ARG A 444 33.79 -27.14 -6.51
N CYS A 445 34.64 -26.22 -6.96
CA CYS A 445 35.73 -26.50 -7.90
C CYS A 445 37.08 -26.25 -7.24
N THR A 446 38.05 -27.12 -7.50
CA THR A 446 39.45 -26.94 -7.09
C THR A 446 40.21 -26.13 -8.14
N LYS A 447 41.23 -25.37 -7.71
CA LYS A 447 41.99 -24.45 -8.59
C LYS A 447 43.45 -24.88 -8.81
N LEU A 448 43.96 -25.87 -8.06
CA LEU A 448 45.40 -26.16 -8.04
C LEU A 448 45.79 -27.51 -8.68
N CYS A 449 46.72 -27.45 -9.62
CA CYS A 449 47.45 -28.60 -10.16
C CYS A 449 48.94 -28.47 -9.85
N MET A 450 49.55 -29.51 -9.27
CA MET A 450 51.00 -29.63 -9.20
C MET A 450 51.50 -30.13 -10.57
N SER A 451 52.16 -29.27 -11.34
CA SER A 451 52.96 -29.72 -12.48
C SER A 451 54.14 -30.54 -11.93
N LYS A 452 54.26 -31.79 -12.40
CA LYS A 452 55.46 -32.60 -12.15
C LYS A 452 56.67 -31.86 -12.73
N LEU A 453 57.61 -31.48 -11.88
CA LEU A 453 58.94 -31.04 -12.29
C LEU A 453 59.73 -32.27 -12.74
N SER A 454 59.85 -32.46 -14.06
CA SER A 454 60.79 -33.39 -14.68
C SER A 454 61.69 -32.62 -15.65
N SER A 455 62.88 -32.25 -15.13
CA SER A 455 64.24 -32.00 -15.67
C SER A 455 64.49 -31.82 -17.19
N PRO A 456 65.68 -31.37 -17.65
CA PRO A 456 66.83 -30.79 -16.96
C PRO A 456 67.22 -29.39 -17.49
N ALA A 457 68.21 -28.78 -16.85
CA ALA A 457 68.81 -27.51 -17.20
C ALA A 457 69.15 -27.38 -18.69
N SER A 458 68.63 -26.33 -19.32
CA SER A 458 69.13 -25.77 -20.57
C SER A 458 69.62 -24.36 -20.26
N TYR A 459 70.93 -24.18 -20.42
CA TYR A 459 71.65 -22.93 -20.29
C TYR A 459 71.06 -21.87 -21.23
N ALA A 460 70.70 -20.69 -20.71
CA ALA A 460 71.01 -19.41 -21.36
C ALA A 460 70.55 -18.19 -20.53
N SER A 461 71.48 -17.25 -20.40
CA SER A 461 71.25 -15.81 -20.22
C SER A 461 70.86 -15.30 -18.83
N THR A 462 71.79 -15.45 -17.89
CA THR A 462 72.08 -14.39 -16.91
C THR A 462 72.60 -13.15 -17.65
N GLY A 463 71.77 -12.11 -17.74
CA GLY A 463 72.21 -10.80 -18.21
C GLY A 463 71.03 -9.89 -18.44
N ILE A 464 70.57 -9.21 -17.38
CA ILE A 464 69.74 -7.96 -17.37
C ILE A 464 69.36 -7.55 -15.92
N ILE A 465 69.66 -8.34 -14.89
CA ILE A 465 69.29 -7.98 -13.49
C ILE A 465 70.28 -6.99 -12.83
N ILE A 466 71.50 -6.84 -13.36
CA ILE A 466 72.53 -5.96 -12.77
C ILE A 466 72.37 -4.47 -13.12
N PRO A 467 72.00 -4.04 -14.34
CA PRO A 467 71.86 -2.60 -14.63
C PRO A 467 70.58 -1.97 -14.06
N ALA A 468 69.52 -2.75 -13.82
CA ALA A 468 68.27 -2.23 -13.27
C ALA A 468 68.38 -1.88 -11.78
N ALA A 469 69.11 -2.68 -11.00
CA ALA A 469 69.36 -2.41 -9.58
C ALA A 469 70.28 -1.20 -9.37
N ALA A 470 71.28 -1.01 -10.25
CA ALA A 470 72.15 0.17 -10.22
C ALA A 470 71.38 1.47 -10.53
N CYS A 471 70.48 1.46 -11.51
CA CYS A 471 69.63 2.61 -11.84
C CYS A 471 68.68 3.01 -10.69
N ILE A 472 68.07 2.04 -10.01
CA ILE A 472 67.19 2.32 -8.87
C ILE A 472 67.98 2.90 -7.69
N SER A 473 69.20 2.41 -7.44
CA SER A 473 70.06 2.97 -6.40
C SER A 473 70.48 4.42 -6.70
N CYS A 474 70.79 4.75 -7.96
CA CYS A 474 71.11 6.11 -8.38
C CYS A 474 69.92 7.06 -8.22
N ILE A 475 68.69 6.63 -8.53
CA ILE A 475 67.48 7.43 -8.35
C ILE A 475 67.21 7.72 -6.86
N ILE A 476 67.43 6.73 -5.99
CA ILE A 476 67.27 6.91 -4.53
C ILE A 476 68.32 7.89 -3.98
N VAL A 477 69.57 7.82 -4.45
CA VAL A 477 70.62 8.76 -4.02
C VAL A 477 70.33 10.18 -4.51
N ILE A 478 69.91 10.36 -5.77
CA ILE A 478 69.57 11.67 -6.32
C ILE A 478 68.38 12.29 -5.58
N THR A 479 67.34 11.51 -5.27
CA THR A 479 66.18 12.00 -4.52
C THR A 479 66.53 12.38 -3.08
N LEU A 480 67.39 11.61 -2.40
CA LEU A 480 67.90 11.96 -1.06
C LEU A 480 68.76 13.23 -1.07
N VAL A 481 69.63 13.42 -2.07
CA VAL A 481 70.44 14.64 -2.22
C VAL A 481 69.55 15.85 -2.51
N LEU A 482 68.55 15.71 -3.37
CA LEU A 482 67.60 16.79 -3.67
C LEU A 482 66.77 17.17 -2.43
N TRP A 483 66.35 16.19 -1.63
CA TRP A 483 65.64 16.42 -0.38
C TRP A 483 66.52 17.12 0.68
N LEU A 484 67.79 16.72 0.80
CA LEU A 484 68.77 17.41 1.64
C LEU A 484 69.03 18.84 1.19
N LEU A 485 69.16 19.09 -0.13
CA LEU A 485 69.30 20.44 -0.69
C LEU A 485 68.06 21.30 -0.43
N LEU A 486 66.85 20.74 -0.55
CA LEU A 486 65.60 21.44 -0.22
C LEU A 486 65.49 21.74 1.28
N MET A 487 65.92 20.84 2.15
CA MET A 487 66.00 21.05 3.61
C MET A 487 67.02 22.15 3.96
N VAL A 488 68.18 22.18 3.32
CA VAL A 488 69.19 23.24 3.49
C VAL A 488 68.69 24.58 2.92
N PHE A 489 67.95 24.58 1.81
CA PHE A 489 67.36 25.78 1.23
C PHE A 489 66.22 26.34 2.10
N ARG A 490 65.37 25.48 2.67
CA ARG A 490 64.34 25.87 3.64
C ARG A 490 64.96 26.45 4.91
N ARG A 491 66.00 25.80 5.47
CA ARG A 491 66.77 26.33 6.62
C ARG A 491 67.54 27.63 6.31
N ARG A 492 67.94 27.88 5.06
CA ARG A 492 68.55 29.17 4.65
C ARG A 492 67.52 30.28 4.42
N LYS A 493 66.29 29.96 4.02
CA LYS A 493 65.22 30.95 3.79
C LYS A 493 64.57 31.44 5.09
N GLU A 494 64.55 30.59 6.12
CA GLU A 494 64.04 30.92 7.47
C GLU A 494 65.03 31.76 8.29
N LYS A 495 66.30 31.87 7.85
CA LYS A 495 67.35 32.71 8.46
C LYS A 495 67.49 34.12 7.86
N ARG A 496 66.56 34.56 7.00
CA ARG A 496 66.59 35.90 6.32
C ARG A 496 65.39 36.82 6.58
N ARG A 497 64.43 36.46 7.44
CA ARG A 497 63.42 37.39 7.98
C ARG A 497 63.29 37.19 9.48
N GLY A 498 64.13 37.90 10.22
CA GLY A 498 64.21 37.86 11.67
C GLY A 498 65.39 38.68 12.16
N VAL A 499 65.34 40.00 11.98
CA VAL A 499 66.17 40.95 12.72
C VAL A 499 65.20 41.85 13.47
N CYS A 500 65.14 41.63 14.79
CA CYS A 500 64.56 42.55 15.76
C CYS A 500 65.55 43.71 15.97
N LEU A 501 65.03 44.90 16.25
CA LEU A 501 65.76 45.95 16.95
C LEU A 501 65.04 46.21 18.27
N SER A 502 65.80 46.02 19.34
CA SER A 502 65.43 46.21 20.74
C SER A 502 65.98 47.56 21.19
N GLU A 503 65.20 48.31 21.97
CA GLU A 503 65.72 49.33 22.87
C GLU A 503 65.05 49.17 24.24
N LYS A 504 65.89 49.08 25.28
CA LYS A 504 65.59 49.15 26.72
C LYS A 504 65.21 50.60 27.09
N PRO A 505 64.72 50.97 28.31
CA PRO A 505 64.92 50.29 29.61
C PRO A 505 63.72 50.31 30.61
N THR A 506 63.98 49.72 31.79
CA THR A 506 63.55 50.09 33.17
C THR A 506 62.12 49.81 33.68
N ASP A 507 62.13 49.11 34.82
CA ASP A 507 61.42 49.37 36.08
C ASP A 507 59.96 48.92 36.32
N THR A 508 59.87 47.91 37.22
CA THR A 508 59.27 47.98 38.56
C THR A 508 57.74 47.86 38.71
N GLU A 509 57.38 46.81 39.46
CA GLU A 509 56.29 46.66 40.45
C GLU A 509 54.81 46.46 40.07
N ILE A 510 54.31 45.31 40.58
CA ILE A 510 53.16 45.13 41.50
C ILE A 510 51.71 45.01 40.94
N SER A 511 51.09 43.91 41.40
CA SER A 511 49.67 43.62 41.71
C SER A 511 48.59 43.82 40.64
N GLU A 512 47.81 42.81 40.26
CA GLU A 512 46.72 42.09 40.98
C GLU A 512 45.37 42.53 40.37
N VAL A 513 44.34 41.68 40.56
CA VAL A 513 42.90 41.96 40.42
C VAL A 513 42.24 41.66 39.05
N GLN A 514 41.62 40.47 39.01
CA GLN A 514 40.17 40.24 38.90
C GLN A 514 39.30 40.87 37.77
N SER A 515 38.61 39.96 37.08
CA SER A 515 37.15 39.92 36.84
C SER A 515 36.48 40.63 35.63
N HIS A 516 35.65 39.81 34.96
CA HIS A 516 34.29 40.05 34.46
C HIS A 516 33.97 40.78 33.12
N ARG A 517 33.15 40.03 32.36
CA ARG A 517 31.88 40.39 31.68
C ARG A 517 31.88 41.16 30.33
N SER A 518 31.35 40.43 29.34
CA SER A 518 30.03 40.65 28.70
C SER A 518 29.88 41.60 27.51
N ALA A 519 29.34 40.99 26.44
CA ALA A 519 28.23 41.44 25.56
C ALA A 519 28.40 42.55 24.52
N ARG A 520 28.21 42.15 23.24
CA ARG A 520 27.26 42.63 22.19
C ARG A 520 27.91 42.36 20.83
N GLY A 521 27.30 41.63 19.88
CA GLY A 521 26.14 42.02 19.08
C GLY A 521 26.57 43.07 18.05
N ARG A 522 26.37 42.98 16.72
CA ARG A 522 25.46 42.19 15.89
C ARG A 522 25.78 42.51 14.40
N VAL A 523 25.38 41.61 13.48
CA VAL A 523 25.04 41.77 12.03
C VAL A 523 26.09 42.17 10.98
N LEU A 524 26.30 41.32 9.96
CA LEU A 524 25.86 41.49 8.55
C LEU A 524 26.64 40.53 7.61
N MET A 525 25.90 39.61 7.00
CA MET A 525 26.24 38.86 5.76
C MET A 525 26.22 39.86 4.57
N PRO A 526 26.96 39.66 3.44
CA PRO A 526 26.75 38.50 2.55
C PRO A 526 27.96 37.99 1.71
N ASP A 527 27.81 36.77 1.20
CA ASP A 527 28.42 36.18 -0.01
C ASP A 527 28.05 36.96 -1.30
N PRO A 528 28.45 36.59 -2.56
CA PRO A 528 29.48 35.67 -3.08
C PRO A 528 30.27 36.28 -4.29
N LEU A 529 31.30 35.61 -4.87
CA LEU A 529 31.53 35.55 -6.34
C LEU A 529 32.75 34.70 -6.79
N LYS A 530 32.40 33.65 -7.55
CA LYS A 530 33.01 32.87 -8.65
C LYS A 530 34.37 33.19 -9.33
N CYS A 531 34.82 32.12 -10.01
CA CYS A 531 35.69 31.99 -11.22
C CYS A 531 37.21 31.96 -11.00
N GLY A 532 38.02 31.19 -11.73
CA GLY A 532 37.84 30.33 -12.91
C GLY A 532 39.15 29.52 -13.14
N ASN A 533 39.06 28.31 -13.69
CA ASN A 533 39.42 27.91 -15.08
C ASN A 533 40.92 27.79 -15.44
N ASN A 534 41.24 26.67 -16.11
CA ASN A 534 42.17 26.48 -17.26
C ASN A 534 42.02 25.00 -17.73
N GLU A 535 41.43 24.68 -18.91
CA GLU A 535 42.01 24.61 -20.28
C GLU A 535 43.32 23.79 -20.36
N LYS A 536 43.66 22.92 -21.34
CA LYS A 536 43.23 22.49 -22.71
C LYS A 536 44.03 21.18 -23.00
N ALA A 537 43.75 20.24 -23.92
CA ALA A 537 43.74 20.31 -25.39
C ALA A 537 43.34 18.89 -25.92
N ASN A 538 42.33 18.75 -26.78
CA ASN A 538 42.33 18.61 -28.26
C ASN A 538 42.94 17.32 -28.85
N LEU A 539 42.13 16.62 -29.67
CA LEU A 539 42.42 16.28 -31.08
C LEU A 539 41.13 15.92 -31.85
N LEU A 540 40.97 16.59 -33.01
CA LEU A 540 40.08 16.34 -34.17
C LEU A 540 40.65 15.16 -35.01
N LEU A 541 40.09 14.57 -36.08
CA LEU A 541 39.02 14.77 -37.08
C LEU A 541 38.43 13.35 -37.36
N ASN A 542 37.27 13.09 -37.99
CA ASN A 542 36.64 13.66 -39.19
C ASN A 542 35.17 13.22 -39.24
#